data_AF-A0A9W6XU37-F1
#
_entry.id   AF-A0A9W6XU37-F1
#
_cell.length_a   1.000
_cell.length_b   1.000
_cell.length_c   1.000
_cell.angle_alpha   90.00
_cell.angle_beta   90.00
_cell.angle_gamma   90.00
#
_symmetry.space_group_name_H-M   'P 1'
#
loop_
_entity.id
_entity.type
_entity.pdbx_description
1 polymer ?
#
loop_
_entity_poly.entity_id
_entity_poly.type
_entity_poly.pdbx_seq_one_letter_code
_entity_poly.pdbx_strand_id
1 'polypeptide(L)'
;MGKWMTIDNKRSLIHKNVADPGMTQVQLAEWAKESFRLPKAPARNTVSDILKNADTIMKEEYGKGKRRKVKAPDLERKLKDWVDQAEKRGCV
;
A
#
# COMPACT_ATOMS: atom_id res chain seq x y z
N MET A 1 8.78 5.05 16.13
CA MET A 1 8.11 5.24 14.83
C MET A 1 6.75 4.53 14.88
N GLY A 2 5.63 5.25 14.76
CA GLY A 2 4.29 4.65 14.84
C GLY A 2 4.04 3.63 13.73
N LYS A 3 3.24 2.61 13.99
CA LYS A 3 2.87 1.58 13.01
C LYS A 3 1.97 2.20 11.93
N TRP A 4 2.43 2.19 10.68
CA TRP A 4 1.68 2.70 9.53
C TRP A 4 0.81 1.59 8.93
N MET A 5 -0.30 1.95 8.28
CA MET A 5 -1.09 1.00 7.50
C MET A 5 -0.31 0.51 6.28
N THR A 6 -0.13 -0.81 6.16
CA THR A 6 0.41 -1.47 4.96
C THR A 6 -0.58 -1.36 3.80
N ILE A 7 -0.14 -1.69 2.58
CA ILE A 7 -1.04 -1.72 1.42
C ILE A 7 -2.11 -2.80 1.59
N ASP A 8 -1.76 -3.96 2.14
CA ASP A 8 -2.72 -5.03 2.42
C ASP A 8 -3.80 -4.56 3.41
N ASN A 9 -3.44 -3.81 4.46
CA ASN A 9 -4.43 -3.22 5.37
C ASN A 9 -5.37 -2.24 4.67
N LYS A 10 -4.86 -1.45 3.71
CA LYS A 10 -5.70 -0.53 2.92
C LYS A 10 -6.66 -1.29 2.00
N ARG A 11 -6.20 -2.38 1.37
CA ARG A 11 -7.05 -3.26 0.54
C ARG A 11 -8.14 -3.91 1.38
N SER A 12 -7.80 -4.44 2.56
CA SER A 12 -8.79 -4.99 3.49
C SER A 12 -9.81 -3.95 3.96
N LEU A 13 -9.39 -2.69 4.16
CA LEU A 13 -10.32 -1.59 4.47
C LEU A 13 -11.30 -1.32 3.33
N ILE A 14 -10.83 -1.31 2.08
CA ILE A 14 -11.68 -1.13 0.90
C ILE A 14 -12.68 -2.28 0.79
N HIS A 15 -12.22 -3.54 0.94
CA HIS A 15 -13.12 -4.70 0.96
C HIS A 15 -14.18 -4.61 2.05
N LYS A 16 -13.81 -4.15 3.26
CA LYS A 16 -14.77 -3.97 4.35
C LYS A 16 -15.84 -2.92 4.02
N ASN A 17 -15.45 -1.80 3.40
CA ASN A 17 -16.38 -0.76 2.95
C ASN A 17 -17.31 -1.24 1.83
N VAL A 18 -16.83 -2.10 0.92
CA VAL A 18 -17.66 -2.71 -0.13
C VAL A 18 -18.64 -3.74 0.45
N ALA A 19 -18.19 -4.54 1.43
CA ALA A 19 -19.02 -5.54 2.08
C ALA A 19 -20.09 -4.94 3.00
N ASP A 20 -19.83 -3.76 3.57
CA ASP A 20 -20.73 -3.07 4.48
C ASP A 20 -20.74 -1.55 4.19
N PRO A 21 -21.48 -1.11 3.15
CA PRO A 21 -21.52 0.30 2.74
C PRO A 21 -22.28 1.19 3.73
N GLY A 22 -22.96 0.63 4.74
CA GLY A 22 -23.63 1.38 5.79
C GLY A 22 -22.67 1.96 6.84
N MET A 23 -21.42 1.48 6.86
CA MET A 23 -20.43 1.89 7.84
C MET A 23 -19.86 3.28 7.53
N THR A 24 -19.92 4.19 8.50
CA THR A 24 -19.35 5.54 8.32
C THR A 24 -17.81 5.51 8.31
N GLN A 25 -17.20 6.56 7.74
CA GLN A 25 -15.72 6.67 7.69
C GLN A 25 -15.05 6.66 9.08
N VAL A 26 -15.76 7.12 10.11
CA VAL A 26 -15.27 7.09 11.51
C VAL A 26 -15.28 5.67 12.04
N GLN A 27 -16.37 4.93 11.82
CA GLN A 27 -16.47 3.52 12.20
C GLN A 27 -15.47 2.65 11.44
N LEU A 28 -15.22 2.92 10.16
CA LEU A 28 -14.16 2.26 9.39
C LEU A 28 -12.77 2.55 9.96
N ALA A 29 -12.53 3.75 10.48
CA ALA A 29 -11.28 4.07 11.15
C ALA A 29 -11.11 3.30 12.47
N GLU A 30 -12.17 3.19 13.27
CA GLU A 30 -12.17 2.40 14.50
C GLU A 30 -11.94 0.92 14.21
N TRP A 31 -12.68 0.36 13.23
CA TRP A 31 -12.47 -1.00 12.76
C TRP A 31 -11.04 -1.24 12.28
N ALA A 32 -10.44 -0.29 11.54
CA ALA A 32 -9.05 -0.39 11.10
C ALA A 32 -8.06 -0.38 12.27
N LYS A 33 -8.33 0.41 13.31
CA LYS A 33 -7.51 0.46 14.52
C LYS A 33 -7.48 -0.92 15.20
N GLU A 34 -8.65 -1.50 15.41
CA GLU A 34 -8.82 -2.79 16.08
C GLU A 34 -8.26 -3.93 15.24
N SER A 35 -8.66 -4.02 13.97
CA SER A 35 -8.29 -5.11 13.05
C SER A 35 -6.80 -5.16 12.79
N PHE A 36 -6.13 -4.01 12.63
CA PHE A 36 -4.71 -3.95 12.32
C PHE A 36 -3.81 -3.70 13.55
N ARG A 37 -4.40 -3.63 14.75
CA ARG A 37 -3.72 -3.29 16.01
C ARG A 37 -2.86 -2.05 15.86
N LEU A 38 -3.47 -0.97 15.36
CA LEU A 38 -2.79 0.31 15.18
C LEU A 38 -2.75 1.07 16.52
N PRO A 39 -1.67 1.80 16.80
CA PRO A 39 -1.58 2.62 18.02
C PRO A 39 -2.63 3.74 18.04
N LYS A 40 -3.05 4.22 16.87
CA LYS A 40 -4.07 5.26 16.70
C LYS A 40 -4.97 4.92 15.53
N ALA A 41 -6.25 5.28 15.65
CA ALA A 41 -7.18 5.21 14.52
C ALA A 41 -6.68 6.11 13.38
N PRO A 42 -6.77 5.66 12.11
CA PRO A 42 -6.50 6.51 10.97
C PRO A 42 -7.45 7.71 10.99
N ALA A 43 -6.96 8.86 10.54
CA ALA A 43 -7.82 10.04 10.43
C ALA A 43 -8.93 9.78 9.40
N ARG A 44 -10.09 10.39 9.60
CA ARG A 44 -11.21 10.35 8.64
C ARG A 44 -10.74 10.67 7.21
N ASN A 45 -9.88 11.68 7.07
CA ASN A 45 -9.33 12.09 5.78
C ASN A 45 -8.51 10.97 5.13
N THR A 46 -7.72 10.24 5.92
CA THR A 46 -6.95 9.09 5.44
C THR A 46 -7.87 7.96 4.93
N VAL A 47 -8.97 7.68 5.65
CA VAL A 47 -9.96 6.69 5.20
C VAL A 47 -10.60 7.16 3.88
N SER A 48 -11.01 8.42 3.80
CA SER A 48 -11.57 9.03 2.59
C SER A 48 -10.60 8.94 1.40
N ASP A 49 -9.32 9.27 1.60
CA ASP A 49 -8.30 9.21 0.56
C ASP A 49 -8.04 7.78 0.08
N ILE A 50 -8.08 6.79 0.99
CA ILE A 50 -7.95 5.37 0.63
C ILE A 50 -9.14 4.93 -0.22
N LEU A 51 -10.37 5.29 0.17
CA LEU A 51 -11.58 4.92 -0.56
C LEU A 51 -11.66 5.60 -1.94
N LYS A 52 -11.27 6.88 -2.04
CA LYS A 52 -11.20 7.60 -3.32
C LYS A 52 -10.20 7.00 -4.29
N ASN A 53 -9.09 6.46 -3.77
CA ASN A 53 -8.05 5.82 -4.57
C ASN A 53 -8.19 4.29 -4.62
N ALA A 54 -9.38 3.76 -4.30
CA ALA A 54 -9.60 2.32 -4.15
C ALA A 54 -9.18 1.52 -5.39
N ASP A 55 -9.61 1.95 -6.59
CA ASP A 55 -9.26 1.30 -7.86
C ASP A 55 -7.75 1.25 -8.09
N THR A 56 -7.05 2.33 -7.70
CA THR A 56 -5.59 2.40 -7.86
C THR A 56 -4.87 1.53 -6.85
N ILE A 57 -5.39 1.41 -5.61
CA ILE A 57 -4.79 0.61 -4.54
C ILE A 57 -5.02 -0.90 -4.75
N MET A 58 -6.16 -1.29 -5.32
CA MET A 58 -6.49 -2.69 -5.59
C MET A 58 -5.66 -3.31 -6.73
N LYS A 59 -5.29 -2.52 -7.72
CA LYS A 59 -4.41 -2.91 -8.83
C LYS A 59 -3.11 -3.56 -8.35
N GLU A 60 -2.69 -4.64 -9.02
CA GLU A 60 -1.44 -5.35 -8.68
C GLU A 60 -0.21 -4.46 -8.90
N GLU A 61 -0.25 -3.58 -9.92
CA GLU A 61 0.82 -2.63 -10.25
C GLU A 61 1.05 -1.59 -9.13
N TYR A 62 0.12 -1.48 -8.18
CA TYR A 62 0.29 -0.62 -7.03
C TYR A 62 1.44 -1.09 -6.12
N GLY A 63 1.72 -2.40 -6.10
CA GLY A 63 2.77 -3.01 -5.29
C GLY A 63 2.52 -2.99 -3.78
N LYS A 64 3.42 -3.59 -2.99
CA LYS A 64 3.31 -3.71 -1.52
C LYS A 64 4.19 -2.74 -0.71
N GLY A 65 5.05 -1.96 -1.38
CA GLY A 65 6.10 -1.15 -0.73
C GLY A 65 5.74 0.32 -0.46
N LYS A 66 6.56 0.99 0.36
CA LYS A 66 6.59 2.46 0.42
C LYS A 66 7.00 2.97 -0.96
N ARG A 67 6.09 3.62 -1.68
CA ARG A 67 6.38 4.35 -2.92
C ARG A 67 7.32 5.53 -2.61
N ARG A 68 8.62 5.25 -2.52
CA ARG A 68 9.63 6.27 -2.74
C ARG A 68 9.62 6.51 -4.25
N LYS A 69 9.49 7.78 -4.64
CA LYS A 69 9.65 8.15 -6.05
C LYS A 69 11.07 7.75 -6.45
N VAL A 70 11.21 6.82 -7.38
CA VAL A 70 12.52 6.44 -7.93
C VAL A 70 13.12 7.70 -8.54
N LYS A 71 14.28 8.11 -8.02
CA LYS A 71 14.92 9.37 -8.45
C LYS A 71 15.54 9.27 -9.85
N ALA A 72 15.91 8.07 -10.28
CA ALA A 72 16.56 7.81 -11.56
C ALA A 72 16.05 6.48 -12.16
N PRO A 73 14.85 6.46 -12.76
CA PRO A 73 14.23 5.23 -13.27
C PRO A 73 15.06 4.55 -14.38
N ASP A 74 15.76 5.35 -15.19
CA ASP A 74 16.65 4.82 -16.23
C ASP A 74 17.89 4.11 -15.65
N LEU A 75 18.39 4.60 -14.52
CA LEU A 75 19.53 3.97 -13.83
C LEU A 75 19.11 2.65 -13.20
N GLU A 76 17.95 2.59 -12.54
CA GLU A 76 17.44 1.34 -11.96
C GLU A 76 17.19 0.28 -13.03
N ARG A 77 16.67 0.68 -14.21
CA ARG A 77 16.51 -0.24 -15.36
C ARG A 77 17.86 -0.78 -15.83
N LYS A 78 18.84 0.10 -16.10
CA LYS A 78 20.18 -0.32 -16.53
C LYS A 78 20.88 -1.20 -15.50
N LEU A 79 20.69 -0.90 -14.21
CA LEU A 79 21.25 -1.70 -13.13
C LEU A 79 20.62 -3.10 -13.10
N LYS A 80 19.30 -3.20 -13.25
CA LYS A 80 18.61 -4.49 -13.36
C LYS A 80 19.14 -5.31 -14.53
N ASP A 81 19.23 -4.69 -15.72
CA ASP A 81 19.76 -5.35 -16.91
C ASP A 81 21.21 -5.85 -16.70
N TRP A 82 22.02 -5.10 -15.95
CA TRP A 82 23.38 -5.50 -15.60
C TRP A 82 23.43 -6.67 -14.62
N VAL A 83 22.59 -6.65 -13.57
CA VAL A 83 22.49 -7.75 -12.60
C VAL A 83 22.04 -9.04 -13.29
N ASP A 84 20.99 -8.98 -14.12
CA ASP A 84 20.48 -10.13 -14.87
C ASP A 84 21.58 -10.71 -15.80
N GLN A 85 22.46 -9.87 -16.33
CA GLN A 85 23.62 -10.31 -17.13
C GLN A 85 24.74 -10.89 -16.27
N ALA A 86 25.00 -10.35 -15.09
CA ALA A 86 26.01 -10.86 -14.16
C ALA A 86 25.61 -12.23 -13.58
N GLU A 87 24.34 -12.42 -13.23
CA GLU A 87 23.78 -13.69 -12.77
C GLU A 87 23.87 -14.76 -13.87
N LYS A 88 23.54 -14.42 -15.12
CA LYS A 88 23.69 -15.32 -16.28
C LYS A 88 25.13 -15.74 -16.54
N ARG A 89 26.10 -14.90 -16.15
CA ARG A 89 27.54 -15.18 -16.27
C ARG A 89 28.09 -15.96 -15.06
N GLY A 90 27.27 -16.23 -14.04
CA GLY A 90 27.69 -16.94 -12.83
C GLY A 90 28.66 -16.15 -11.95
N CYS A 91 28.65 -14.81 -12.03
CA CYS A 91 29.58 -13.95 -11.30
C CYS A 91 29.01 -13.39 -9.98
N VAL A 92 27.99 -14.04 -9.40
CA VAL A 92 27.38 -13.68 -8.12
C VAL A 92 27.49 -14.85 -7.16
#